data_AF-A0A946RNA5-F1
#
_entry.id   AF-A0A946RNA5-F1
#
_cell.length_a   1.000
_cell.length_b   1.000
_cell.length_c   1.000
_cell.angle_alpha   90.00
_cell.angle_beta   90.00
_cell.angle_gamma   90.00
#
_symmetry.space_group_name_H-M   'P 1'
#
loop_
_entity.id
_entity.type
_entity.pdbx_description
1 polymer ?
#
loop_
_entity_poly.entity_id
_entity_poly.type
_entity_poly.pdbx_seq_one_letter_code
_entity_poly.pdbx_strand_id
1 'polypeptide(L)' 'SDTVTKPSSEMKQAAMDCVLGDDVYGEDPTVNELEEKMATLLEKEAAILAFYGILLLMK' A
#
# COMPACT_ATOMS: atom_id res chain seq x y z
N SER A 1 -20.37 4.00 9.34
CA SER A 1 -19.35 2.98 9.01
C SER A 1 -19.10 3.09 7.53
N ASP A 2 -17.96 3.63 7.13
CA ASP A 2 -17.66 3.89 5.72
C ASP A 2 -17.16 2.60 5.01
N THR A 3 -17.16 1.49 5.74
CA THR A 3 -16.72 0.15 5.36
C THR A 3 -17.62 -0.56 4.33
N VAL A 4 -18.73 0.05 3.91
CA VAL A 4 -19.63 -0.50 2.87
C VAL A 4 -19.29 0.03 1.48
N THR A 5 -18.33 0.94 1.38
CA THR A 5 -17.83 1.46 0.10
C THR A 5 -17.24 0.34 -0.75
N LYS A 6 -17.43 0.43 -2.08
CA LYS A 6 -16.94 -0.54 -3.05
C LYS A 6 -15.90 0.11 -3.94
N PRO A 7 -14.90 -0.65 -4.45
CA PRO A 7 -13.91 -0.11 -5.37
C PRO A 7 -14.57 0.35 -6.67
N SER A 8 -14.15 1.53 -7.15
CA SER A 8 -14.56 2.06 -8.45
C SER A 8 -14.01 1.21 -9.60
N SER A 9 -14.46 1.47 -10.83
CA SER A 9 -13.93 0.77 -12.01
C SER A 9 -12.43 1.03 -12.21
N GLU A 10 -11.99 2.26 -11.93
CA GLU A 10 -10.58 2.68 -12.03
C GLU A 10 -9.71 1.96 -11.00
N MET A 11 -10.20 1.82 -9.76
CA MET A 11 -9.48 1.07 -8.71
C MET A 11 -9.32 -0.41 -9.09
N LYS A 12 -10.36 -1.02 -9.66
CA LYS A 12 -10.30 -2.41 -10.13
C LYS A 12 -9.31 -2.55 -11.28
N GLN A 13 -9.32 -1.63 -12.23
CA GLN A 13 -8.39 -1.65 -13.36
C GLN A 13 -6.94 -1.50 -12.88
N ALA A 14 -6.67 -0.55 -11.98
CA ALA A 14 -5.35 -0.37 -11.39
C ALA A 14 -4.86 -1.63 -10.65
N ALA A 15 -5.75 -2.33 -9.92
CA ALA A 15 -5.42 -3.59 -9.26
C ALA A 15 -5.19 -4.75 -10.24
N MET A 16 -5.82 -4.73 -11.42
CA MET A 16 -5.61 -5.74 -12.46
C MET A 16 -4.32 -5.50 -13.25
N ASP A 17 -3.92 -4.24 -13.41
CA ASP A 17 -2.78 -3.83 -14.23
C ASP A 17 -1.48 -3.66 -13.43
N CYS A 18 -1.54 -3.77 -12.09
CA CYS A 18 -0.36 -3.57 -11.26
C CYS A 18 0.71 -4.64 -11.48
N VAL A 19 1.96 -4.25 -11.24
CA VAL A 19 3.08 -5.19 -11.28
C VAL A 19 3.14 -5.92 -9.95
N LEU A 20 3.08 -7.24 -10.00
CA LEU A 20 3.17 -8.12 -8.84
C LEU A 20 4.63 -8.54 -8.61
N GLY A 21 5.00 -8.70 -7.34
CA GLY A 21 6.24 -9.34 -6.92
C GLY A 21 6.05 -10.14 -5.63
N ASP A 22 7.15 -10.44 -4.95
CA ASP A 22 7.13 -11.13 -3.67
C ASP A 22 7.33 -10.13 -2.53
N ASP A 23 6.27 -9.87 -1.78
CA ASP A 23 6.27 -8.96 -0.63
C ASP A 23 7.16 -9.43 0.52
N VAL A 24 7.30 -10.75 0.72
CA VAL A 24 8.13 -11.31 1.81
C VAL A 24 9.61 -11.00 1.59
N TYR A 25 10.04 -10.95 0.32
CA TYR A 25 11.40 -10.61 -0.06
C TYR A 25 11.58 -9.13 -0.48
N GLY A 26 10.51 -8.32 -0.42
CA GLY A 26 10.54 -6.90 -0.80
C GLY A 26 10.64 -6.65 -2.31
N GLU A 27 10.25 -7.63 -3.12
CA GLU A 27 10.32 -7.57 -4.58
C GLU A 27 9.01 -7.07 -5.22
N ASP A 28 7.95 -6.84 -4.43
CA ASP A 28 6.70 -6.26 -4.94
C ASP A 28 6.80 -4.74 -5.11
N PRO A 29 6.87 -4.23 -6.35
CA PRO A 29 7.06 -2.80 -6.59
C PRO A 29 5.82 -1.98 -6.18
N THR A 30 4.62 -2.57 -6.25
CA THR A 30 3.38 -1.88 -5.91
C THR A 30 3.28 -1.66 -4.40
N VAL A 31 3.70 -2.65 -3.60
CA VAL A 31 3.79 -2.50 -2.14
C VAL A 31 4.84 -1.47 -1.76
N ASN A 32 6.05 -1.57 -2.33
CA ASN A 32 7.15 -0.66 -2.04
C ASN A 32 6.78 0.82 -2.33
N GLU A 33 6.13 1.09 -3.46
CA GLU A 33 5.68 2.45 -3.80
C GLU A 33 4.65 2.99 -2.80
N LEU A 34 3.69 2.15 -2.38
CA LEU A 34 2.69 2.54 -1.39
C LEU A 34 3.33 2.88 -0.04
N GLU A 35 4.26 2.04 0.42
CA GLU A 35 4.96 2.23 1.68
C GLU A 35 5.82 3.50 1.68
N GLU A 36 6.63 3.71 0.63
CA GLU A 36 7.45 4.91 0.47
C GLU A 36 6.59 6.18 0.46
N LYS A 37 5.48 6.15 -0.30
CA LYS A 37 4.53 7.25 -0.37
C LYS A 37 3.92 7.58 0.99
N MET A 38 3.57 6.55 1.77
CA MET A 38 2.93 6.73 3.07
C MET A 38 3.92 7.17 4.15
N ALA A 39 5.16 6.67 4.12
CA ALA A 39 6.25 7.14 4.95
C ALA A 39 6.54 8.62 4.68
N THR A 40 6.61 9.01 3.41
CA THR A 40 6.82 10.40 2.96
C THR A 40 5.66 11.30 3.38
N LEU A 41 4.43 10.90 3.09
CA LEU A 41 3.23 11.70 3.35
C LEU A 41 3.02 11.98 4.86
N LEU A 42 3.46 11.06 5.71
CA LEU A 42 3.24 11.11 7.16
C LEU A 42 4.51 11.44 7.96
N GLU A 43 5.60 11.79 7.26
CA GLU A 43 6.91 12.17 7.81
C GLU A 43 7.52 11.13 8.77
N LYS A 44 7.42 9.86 8.37
CA LYS A 44 7.92 8.69 9.10
C LYS A 44 9.15 8.10 8.42
N GLU A 45 9.94 7.33 9.18
CA GLU A 45 11.13 6.67 8.63
C GLU A 45 10.77 5.55 7.65
N ALA A 46 9.69 4.83 7.94
CA ALA A 46 9.20 3.75 7.11
C ALA A 46 7.70 3.50 7.36
N ALA A 47 7.08 2.83 6.41
CA ALA A 47 5.72 2.32 6.49
C ALA A 47 5.73 0.85 6.08
N ILE A 48 4.79 0.05 6.61
CA ILE A 48 4.62 -1.36 6.27
C ILE A 48 3.14 -1.61 5.98
N LEU A 49 2.81 -2.19 4.82
CA LEU A 49 1.47 -2.68 4.52
C LEU A 49 1.20 -3.98 5.29
N ALA A 50 0.10 -4.03 6.03
CA ALA A 50 -0.34 -5.19 6.80
C ALA A 50 -1.81 -5.53 6.48
N PHE A 51 -2.29 -6.67 6.98
CA PHE A 51 -3.61 -7.24 6.66
C PHE A 51 -4.80 -6.27 6.74
N TYR A 52 -4.74 -5.26 7.61
CA TYR A 52 -5.86 -4.33 7.85
C TYR A 52 -5.51 -2.85 7.67
N GLY A 53 -4.26 -2.52 7.31
CA GLY A 53 -3.84 -1.13 7.21
C GLY A 53 -2.33 -0.98 7.11
N ILE A 54 -1.85 0.25 7.27
CA ILE A 54 -0.43 0.58 7.21
C ILE A 54 0.11 0.85 8.60
N LEU A 55 1.18 0.16 8.97
CA LEU A 55 1.95 0.40 10.17
C LEU A 55 3.04 1.44 9.87
N LEU A 56 3.15 2.46 10.72
CA LEU A 56 4.17 3.50 10.57
C LEU A 56 5.25 3.33 11.62
N LEU A 57 6.51 3.28 11.19
CA LEU A 57 7.64 3.25 12.10
C LEU A 57 7.95 4.66 12.62
N MET A 58 8.30 4.75 13.90
CA MET A 58 8.62 6.01 14.56
C MET A 58 9.95 6.56 14.03
N LYS A 59 10.08 7.89 14.08
CA LYS A 59 11.38 8.58 14.07
C LYS A 59 12.16 8.27 15.35
#